data_AF-A0A4Q3MLL4-F1
#
_entry.id   AF-A0A4Q3MLL4-F1
#
_cell.length_a   1.000
_cell.length_b   1.000
_cell.length_c   1.000
_cell.angle_alpha   90.00
_cell.angle_beta   90.00
_cell.angle_gamma   90.00
#
_symmetry.space_group_name_H-M   'P 1'
#
loop_
_entity.id
_entity.type
_entity.pdbx_description
1 polymer ?
#
loop_
_entity_poly.entity_id
_entity_poly.type
_entity_poly.pdbx_seq_one_letter_code
_entity_poly.pdbx_strand_id
1 'polypeptide(L)'
;MKTATHQSDHALSVPSRLAPPAGMGTINNHGSRGGAVGNHVITQATEGGEGDSEDPRENGQQGMYDSDETIAKAPRRDHRVAWQFEELEGRITGYALSRVAGGLKGLPGHPKAAGRPALEQIADAVDLLVHDLFHPRIRRHLDALAALHGIETPDEKAQRLALAQIERAYRHQRVPVRGRRPHLSAISLATGTPLPRLKTKACQTLLEDLIALNGVERPEVDYDAELDCLAAYGATLQAAGARLPAKPGRSGPSVTRIAKAIGITSHRFARPHLTTALNDLARKIGVEVGPTIIEDATRFAAFVDARIASGEPVPTWRGAIGYRAIAAMTGIEAQRIFNHPGMQRDVKRWLAAHNQDKTT
;
A
#
# COMPACT_ATOMS: atom_id res chain seq x y z
N MET A 1 71.06 23.03 -28.65
CA MET A 1 71.32 24.15 -27.71
C MET A 1 69.96 24.55 -27.14
N LYS A 2 69.60 24.15 -25.90
CA LYS A 2 69.61 24.96 -24.64
C LYS A 2 69.15 26.40 -24.90
N THR A 3 68.01 26.91 -24.40
CA THR A 3 67.56 27.12 -22.99
C THR A 3 66.01 27.35 -22.95
N ALA A 4 65.21 26.82 -22.00
CA ALA A 4 64.92 27.31 -20.63
C ALA A 4 64.33 28.75 -20.59
N THR A 5 63.31 29.19 -19.85
CA THR A 5 62.34 28.67 -18.85
C THR A 5 61.35 29.84 -18.58
N HIS A 6 60.06 29.63 -18.28
CA HIS A 6 59.39 30.33 -17.17
C HIS A 6 58.00 29.76 -16.83
N GLN A 7 57.88 29.28 -15.60
CA GLN A 7 56.64 29.04 -14.85
C GLN A 7 56.09 30.37 -14.30
N SER A 8 54.76 30.42 -14.15
CA SER A 8 54.13 31.08 -13.00
C SER A 8 52.76 30.45 -12.72
N ASP A 9 52.65 29.93 -11.50
CA ASP A 9 51.46 29.40 -10.84
C ASP A 9 50.38 30.48 -10.65
N HIS A 10 49.09 30.07 -10.70
CA HIS A 10 48.09 30.62 -9.79
C HIS A 10 46.89 29.66 -9.62
N ALA A 11 46.91 28.99 -8.47
CA ALA A 11 45.82 28.71 -7.53
C ALA A 11 44.41 28.38 -8.06
N LEU A 12 44.06 27.10 -7.85
CA LEU A 12 42.71 26.55 -7.70
C LEU A 12 41.93 27.24 -6.58
N SER A 13 40.69 27.65 -6.86
CA SER A 13 39.67 27.92 -5.83
C SER A 13 38.47 26.99 -6.06
N VAL A 14 38.28 26.08 -5.11
CA VAL A 14 37.14 25.17 -4.99
C VAL A 14 36.13 25.81 -4.03
N PRO A 15 34.85 26.00 -4.39
CA PRO A 15 33.84 26.30 -3.40
C PRO A 15 33.34 25.03 -2.71
N SER A 16 33.43 25.10 -1.38
CA SER A 16 33.05 24.13 -0.36
C SER A 16 31.58 23.69 -0.38
N ARG A 17 31.42 22.38 -0.14
CA ARG A 17 30.45 21.71 0.75
C ARG A 17 29.12 22.44 1.02
N LEU A 18 28.05 21.94 0.40
CA LEU A 18 26.69 22.01 0.95
C LEU A 18 26.40 20.73 1.75
N ALA A 19 25.99 20.92 3.00
CA ALA A 19 25.64 19.90 3.97
C ALA A 19 24.39 19.09 3.57
N PRO A 20 24.25 17.83 4.03
CA PRO A 20 23.01 17.07 3.87
C PRO A 20 21.92 17.57 4.85
N PRO A 21 20.64 17.57 4.46
CA PRO A 21 19.55 17.91 5.37
C PRO A 21 19.34 16.84 6.43
N ALA A 22 19.28 17.29 7.68
CA ALA A 22 18.83 16.55 8.84
C ALA A 22 17.34 16.20 8.69
N GLY A 23 16.96 14.94 9.00
CA GLY A 23 15.55 14.55 9.05
C GLY A 23 15.28 13.06 8.82
N MET A 24 16.01 12.14 9.47
CA MET A 24 15.56 10.75 9.60
C MET A 24 14.57 10.66 10.76
N GLY A 25 13.27 10.68 10.45
CA GLY A 25 12.21 10.27 11.36
C GLY A 25 12.17 8.74 11.45
N THR A 26 12.52 8.21 12.61
CA THR A 26 12.28 6.83 13.03
C THR A 26 10.78 6.55 13.11
N ILE A 27 10.28 5.65 12.26
CA ILE A 27 8.94 5.07 12.44
C ILE A 27 9.09 3.79 13.24
N ASN A 28 8.80 3.90 14.55
CA ASN A 28 8.68 2.79 15.47
C ASN A 28 7.44 1.96 15.15
N ASN A 29 7.66 0.65 15.09
CA ASN A 29 6.65 -0.37 14.87
C ASN A 29 6.12 -0.82 16.25
N HIS A 30 4.94 -0.35 16.63
CA HIS A 30 4.10 -0.93 17.68
C HIS A 30 2.82 -1.39 16.98
N GLY A 31 2.40 -2.65 17.00
CA GLY A 31 2.33 -3.52 18.16
C GLY A 31 0.94 -3.37 18.78
N SER A 32 -0.10 -3.95 18.15
CA SER A 32 -1.40 -4.13 18.80
C SER A 32 -2.02 -5.45 18.36
N ARG A 33 -1.81 -6.44 19.23
CA ARG A 33 -2.62 -7.65 19.40
C ARG A 33 -3.87 -7.28 20.22
N GLY A 34 -4.98 -7.89 19.85
CA GLY A 34 -6.27 -7.90 20.57
C GLY A 34 -7.34 -8.29 19.54
N GLY A 35 -7.87 -9.50 19.49
CA GLY A 35 -8.21 -10.40 20.58
C GLY A 35 -9.68 -10.19 20.95
N ALA A 36 -10.60 -10.65 20.10
CA ALA A 36 -12.02 -10.75 20.44
C ALA A 36 -12.60 -11.99 19.73
N VAL A 37 -12.60 -13.10 20.48
CA VAL A 37 -13.38 -14.30 20.22
C VAL A 37 -14.75 -14.03 20.83
N GLY A 38 -15.79 -13.98 20.00
CA GLY A 38 -17.18 -13.89 20.44
C GLY A 38 -17.95 -15.09 19.90
N ASN A 39 -18.10 -16.12 20.72
CA ASN A 39 -19.01 -17.24 20.50
C ASN A 39 -20.46 -16.74 20.55
N HIS A 40 -21.24 -16.95 19.49
CA HIS A 40 -22.69 -16.93 19.57
C HIS A 40 -23.19 -18.33 19.89
N VAL A 41 -23.56 -18.53 21.17
CA VAL A 41 -24.42 -19.62 21.61
C VAL A 41 -25.86 -19.18 21.41
N ILE A 42 -26.58 -20.01 20.67
CA ILE A 42 -28.02 -19.98 20.48
C ILE A 42 -28.66 -20.49 21.78
N THR A 43 -29.62 -19.76 22.35
CA THR A 43 -30.54 -20.36 23.32
C THR A 43 -31.95 -19.83 23.09
N GLN A 44 -32.86 -20.79 23.00
CA GLN A 44 -34.28 -20.67 22.69
C GLN A 44 -35.04 -19.99 23.83
N ALA A 45 -36.02 -19.17 23.49
CA ALA A 45 -37.03 -18.66 24.41
C ALA A 45 -38.23 -19.62 24.39
N THR A 46 -38.61 -20.11 25.57
CA THR A 46 -39.88 -20.79 25.85
C THR A 46 -40.84 -19.84 26.56
N GLU A 47 -42.11 -20.06 26.25
CA GLU A 47 -43.32 -19.33 26.62
C GLU A 47 -43.67 -19.38 28.11
N GLY A 48 -44.56 -18.46 28.52
CA GLY A 48 -45.68 -18.77 29.42
C GLY A 48 -45.71 -18.00 30.75
N GLY A 49 -46.85 -17.37 31.04
CA GLY A 49 -47.24 -17.04 32.41
C GLY A 49 -48.10 -15.79 32.57
N GLU A 50 -49.41 -15.92 32.35
CA GLU A 50 -50.46 -15.00 32.80
C GLU A 50 -50.58 -14.95 34.34
N GLY A 51 -51.13 -13.86 34.88
CA GLY A 51 -51.53 -13.79 36.29
C GLY A 51 -52.03 -12.41 36.72
N ASP A 52 -53.33 -12.16 36.51
CA ASP A 52 -54.13 -11.11 37.14
C ASP A 52 -54.27 -11.32 38.65
N SER A 53 -54.33 -10.24 39.45
CA SER A 53 -55.44 -9.95 40.38
C SER A 53 -55.16 -8.76 41.33
N GLU A 54 -56.24 -8.02 41.57
CA GLU A 54 -56.43 -6.78 42.32
C GLU A 54 -56.26 -6.94 43.85
N ASP A 55 -55.81 -5.89 44.56
CA ASP A 55 -56.66 -5.04 45.43
C ASP A 55 -55.81 -4.00 46.22
N PRO A 56 -56.25 -2.73 46.36
CA PRO A 56 -55.54 -1.72 47.14
C PRO A 56 -56.13 -1.53 48.55
N ARG A 57 -55.27 -1.34 49.55
CA ARG A 57 -55.66 -0.81 50.86
C ARG A 57 -54.84 0.42 51.22
N GLU A 58 -55.58 1.44 51.63
CA GLU A 58 -55.14 2.71 52.18
C GLU A 58 -54.28 2.59 53.44
N ASN A 59 -53.33 3.51 53.56
CA ASN A 59 -52.75 4.19 54.73
C ASN A 59 -51.33 4.60 54.28
N GLY A 60 -50.91 5.86 54.23
CA GLY A 60 -51.14 6.99 55.11
C GLY A 60 -49.76 7.64 55.33
N GLN A 61 -49.74 8.97 55.40
CA GLN A 61 -48.65 9.82 55.92
C GLN A 61 -47.41 10.13 55.03
N GLN A 62 -47.43 11.38 54.54
CA GLN A 62 -46.46 12.45 54.87
C GLN A 62 -44.94 12.22 54.70
N GLY A 63 -44.40 12.98 53.76
CA GLY A 63 -42.99 13.37 53.61
C GLY A 63 -42.81 13.89 52.18
N MET A 64 -43.01 15.17 51.88
CA MET A 64 -42.07 16.29 52.09
C MET A 64 -40.65 15.91 51.65
N TYR A 65 -40.16 16.66 50.65
CA TYR A 65 -38.85 16.66 49.97
C TYR A 65 -38.80 16.05 48.57
N ASP A 66 -38.38 16.92 47.65
CA ASP A 66 -37.81 16.70 46.31
C ASP A 66 -38.76 16.26 45.20
N SER A 67 -39.62 17.20 44.78
CA SER A 67 -40.04 17.29 43.38
C SER A 67 -38.85 17.72 42.52
N ASP A 68 -37.93 16.78 42.27
CA ASP A 68 -37.08 16.81 41.09
C ASP A 68 -37.99 16.49 39.91
N GLU A 69 -38.72 17.52 39.50
CA GLU A 69 -39.52 17.57 38.31
C GLU A 69 -38.56 17.25 37.15
N THR A 70 -38.60 16.00 36.70
CA THR A 70 -38.01 15.57 35.44
C THR A 70 -38.81 16.26 34.35
N ILE A 71 -38.50 17.55 34.15
CA ILE A 71 -38.87 18.30 32.97
C ILE A 71 -38.24 17.54 31.82
N ALA A 72 -39.04 16.65 31.21
CA ALA A 72 -38.80 16.18 29.87
C ALA A 72 -38.65 17.44 29.02
N LYS A 73 -37.40 17.81 28.70
CA LYS A 73 -37.09 18.95 27.85
C LYS A 73 -37.83 18.71 26.55
N ALA A 74 -38.96 19.40 26.38
CA ALA A 74 -39.68 19.43 25.13
C ALA A 74 -38.67 19.75 24.02
N PRO A 75 -38.71 19.06 22.88
CA PRO A 75 -37.80 19.37 21.78
C PRO A 75 -37.98 20.84 21.45
N ARG A 76 -36.92 21.64 21.64
CA ARG A 76 -36.89 23.04 21.21
C ARG A 76 -37.34 23.04 19.75
N ARG A 77 -38.56 23.53 19.48
CA ARG A 77 -39.04 23.73 18.12
C ARG A 77 -38.09 24.73 17.50
N ASP A 78 -37.25 24.26 16.59
CA ASP A 78 -36.37 25.10 15.80
C ASP A 78 -37.31 26.01 14.98
N HIS A 79 -37.51 27.25 15.46
CA HIS A 79 -38.48 28.20 14.91
C HIS A 79 -37.96 28.82 13.61
N ARG A 80 -37.51 27.98 12.67
CA ARG A 80 -37.25 28.41 11.31
C ARG A 80 -38.57 28.58 10.58
N VAL A 81 -38.72 29.72 9.92
CA VAL A 81 -39.91 30.03 9.12
C VAL A 81 -39.81 29.24 7.81
N ALA A 82 -40.94 28.80 7.24
CA ALA A 82 -40.97 27.93 6.05
C ALA A 82 -40.07 28.41 4.88
N TRP A 83 -39.97 29.72 4.68
CA TRP A 83 -39.12 30.33 3.64
C TRP A 83 -37.62 30.05 3.84
N GLN A 84 -37.15 29.93 5.09
CA GLN A 84 -35.75 29.61 5.39
C GLN A 84 -35.39 28.18 4.98
N PHE A 85 -36.35 27.25 5.06
CA PHE A 85 -36.13 25.90 4.57
C PHE A 85 -36.09 25.84 3.04
N GLU A 86 -36.94 26.61 2.36
CA GLU A 86 -36.94 26.69 0.89
C GLU A 86 -35.63 27.28 0.35
N GLU A 87 -35.09 28.31 1.01
CA GLU A 87 -33.79 28.88 0.66
C GLU A 87 -32.65 27.86 0.83
N LEU A 88 -32.64 27.12 1.94
CA LEU A 88 -31.67 26.06 2.21
C LEU A 88 -31.77 24.93 1.17
N GLU A 89 -32.99 24.45 0.89
CA GLU A 89 -33.26 23.45 -0.14
C GLU A 89 -32.78 23.93 -1.51
N GLY A 90 -33.03 25.20 -1.85
CA GLY A 90 -32.57 25.85 -3.08
C GLY A 90 -31.05 25.87 -3.21
N ARG A 91 -30.33 26.29 -2.17
CA ARG A 91 -28.85 26.29 -2.14
C ARG A 91 -28.27 24.89 -2.31
N ILE A 92 -28.79 23.91 -1.58
CA ILE A 92 -28.36 22.50 -1.66
C ILE A 92 -28.63 21.93 -3.06
N THR A 93 -29.80 22.23 -3.64
CA THR A 93 -30.17 21.78 -4.99
C THR A 93 -29.25 22.40 -6.04
N GLY A 94 -28.99 23.71 -5.95
CA GLY A 94 -28.08 24.42 -6.84
C GLY A 94 -26.68 23.80 -6.84
N TYR A 95 -26.16 23.48 -5.65
CA TYR A 95 -24.88 22.78 -5.50
C TYR A 95 -24.90 21.36 -6.10
N ALA A 96 -25.96 20.59 -5.88
CA ALA A 96 -26.07 19.25 -6.44
C ALA A 96 -26.11 19.30 -7.98
N LEU A 97 -26.89 20.23 -8.55
CA LEU A 97 -26.99 20.41 -9.99
C LEU A 97 -25.70 20.94 -10.61
N SER A 98 -24.99 21.86 -9.95
CA SER A 98 -23.69 22.35 -10.45
C SER A 98 -22.66 21.22 -10.52
N ARG A 99 -22.69 20.28 -9.56
CA ARG A 99 -21.87 19.07 -9.60
C ARG A 99 -22.24 18.16 -10.76
N VAL A 100 -23.53 17.92 -10.98
CA VAL A 100 -24.03 17.10 -12.11
C VAL A 100 -23.65 17.74 -13.45
N ALA A 101 -23.77 19.06 -13.58
CA ALA A 101 -23.33 19.79 -14.77
C ALA A 101 -21.82 19.64 -15.02
N GLY A 102 -21.03 19.51 -13.94
CA GLY A 102 -19.61 19.16 -14.01
C GLY A 102 -19.30 17.67 -14.22
N GLY A 103 -20.30 16.84 -14.53
CA GLY A 103 -20.15 15.40 -14.73
C GLY A 103 -19.96 14.57 -13.46
N LEU A 104 -20.21 15.16 -12.28
CA LEU A 104 -20.09 14.49 -10.99
C LEU A 104 -21.43 13.93 -10.52
N LYS A 105 -21.39 13.01 -9.55
CA LYS A 105 -22.57 12.67 -8.76
C LYS A 105 -23.05 13.87 -7.95
N GLY A 106 -24.36 13.95 -7.77
CA GLY A 106 -25.02 15.12 -7.18
C GLY A 106 -24.51 15.47 -5.80
N LEU A 107 -24.26 14.49 -4.93
CA LEU A 107 -23.76 14.75 -3.58
C LEU A 107 -22.38 14.10 -3.32
N PRO A 108 -21.49 14.74 -2.55
CA PRO A 108 -20.25 14.11 -2.08
C PRO A 108 -20.58 13.02 -1.05
N GLY A 109 -19.85 11.90 -1.06
CA GLY A 109 -20.04 10.82 -0.10
C GLY A 109 -19.19 10.93 1.16
N HIS A 110 -19.73 10.40 2.26
CA HIS A 110 -19.08 10.35 3.56
C HIS A 110 -17.87 9.40 3.53
N PRO A 111 -16.71 9.79 4.10
CA PRO A 111 -15.46 9.03 3.98
C PRO A 111 -15.51 7.63 4.62
N LYS A 112 -16.35 7.45 5.65
CA LYS A 112 -16.46 6.19 6.42
C LYS A 112 -17.80 5.48 6.27
N ALA A 113 -18.79 6.11 5.62
CA ALA A 113 -20.15 5.59 5.57
C ALA A 113 -20.62 5.57 4.11
N ALA A 114 -20.46 4.41 3.47
CA ALA A 114 -20.85 4.22 2.09
C ALA A 114 -22.33 4.55 1.88
N GLY A 115 -22.65 5.21 0.77
CA GLY A 115 -24.02 5.59 0.44
C GLY A 115 -24.62 6.70 1.29
N ARG A 116 -23.84 7.40 2.13
CA ARG A 116 -24.29 8.58 2.87
C ARG A 116 -23.65 9.86 2.34
N PRO A 117 -24.38 10.99 2.25
CA PRO A 117 -23.79 12.28 1.91
C PRO A 117 -22.80 12.76 2.97
N ALA A 118 -21.70 13.38 2.55
CA ALA A 118 -20.76 14.08 3.42
C ALA A 118 -21.33 15.46 3.80
N LEU A 119 -22.04 15.52 4.93
CA LEU A 119 -22.71 16.75 5.38
C LEU A 119 -21.72 17.91 5.58
N GLU A 120 -20.54 17.67 6.14
CA GLU A 120 -19.49 18.70 6.29
C GLU A 120 -19.10 19.32 4.94
N GLN A 121 -18.84 18.49 3.93
CA GLN A 121 -18.47 18.99 2.59
C GLN A 121 -19.61 19.73 1.89
N ILE A 122 -20.86 19.35 2.15
CA ILE A 122 -22.04 20.06 1.63
C ILE A 122 -22.15 21.41 2.32
N ALA A 123 -22.11 21.42 3.66
CA ALA A 123 -22.19 22.62 4.48
C ALA A 123 -21.13 23.65 4.08
N ASP A 124 -19.87 23.23 3.97
CA ASP A 124 -18.77 24.10 3.54
C ASP A 124 -19.00 24.66 2.13
N ALA A 125 -19.49 23.84 1.20
CA ALA A 125 -19.67 24.23 -0.20
C ALA A 125 -20.84 25.21 -0.43
N VAL A 126 -21.87 25.15 0.41
CA VAL A 126 -23.03 26.06 0.33
C VAL A 126 -23.04 27.13 1.42
N ASP A 127 -21.94 27.27 2.15
CA ASP A 127 -21.76 28.24 3.24
C ASP A 127 -22.90 28.16 4.27
N LEU A 128 -23.04 26.97 4.86
CA LEU A 128 -24.02 26.64 5.89
C LEU A 128 -23.34 26.01 7.12
N LEU A 129 -24.01 26.07 8.26
CA LEU A 129 -23.61 25.29 9.43
C LEU A 129 -24.03 23.82 9.26
N VAL A 130 -23.15 22.87 9.60
CA VAL A 130 -23.45 21.43 9.50
C VAL A 130 -24.70 21.06 10.31
N HIS A 131 -24.93 21.73 11.44
CA HIS A 131 -26.14 21.62 12.27
C HIS A 131 -27.44 21.78 11.46
N ASP A 132 -27.46 22.69 10.49
CA ASP A 132 -28.65 23.00 9.69
C ASP A 132 -29.06 21.82 8.80
N LEU A 133 -28.09 20.97 8.44
CA LEU A 133 -28.29 19.80 7.58
C LEU A 133 -28.86 18.59 8.34
N PHE A 134 -28.91 18.62 9.67
CA PHE A 134 -29.51 17.56 10.48
C PHE A 134 -31.04 17.68 10.61
N HIS A 135 -31.62 18.80 10.19
CA HIS A 135 -33.07 18.98 10.26
C HIS A 135 -33.80 17.92 9.41
N PRO A 136 -34.86 17.25 9.91
CA PRO A 136 -35.52 16.14 9.21
C PRO A 136 -36.00 16.47 7.80
N ARG A 137 -36.47 17.71 7.58
CA ARG A 137 -36.90 18.18 6.24
C ARG A 137 -35.71 18.24 5.26
N ILE A 138 -34.61 18.87 5.67
CA ILE A 138 -33.38 18.97 4.86
C ILE A 138 -32.80 17.58 4.62
N ARG A 139 -32.88 16.69 5.61
CA ARG A 139 -32.42 15.32 5.45
C ARG A 139 -33.18 14.57 4.37
N ARG A 140 -34.52 14.64 4.36
CA ARG A 140 -35.34 14.05 3.29
C ARG A 140 -35.00 14.63 1.92
N HIS A 141 -34.74 15.94 1.85
CA HIS A 141 -34.33 16.59 0.61
C HIS A 141 -32.96 16.07 0.10
N LEU A 142 -31.97 15.95 0.99
CA LEU A 142 -30.68 15.35 0.67
C LEU A 142 -30.81 13.90 0.22
N ASP A 143 -31.66 13.11 0.87
CA ASP A 143 -31.91 11.71 0.48
C ASP A 143 -32.60 11.63 -0.89
N ALA A 144 -33.51 12.56 -1.21
CA ALA A 144 -34.13 12.66 -2.54
C ALA A 144 -33.11 13.03 -3.63
N LEU A 145 -32.23 14.00 -3.37
CA LEU A 145 -31.15 14.36 -4.29
C LEU A 145 -30.15 13.23 -4.48
N ALA A 146 -29.81 12.51 -3.41
CA ALA A 146 -28.97 11.31 -3.47
C ALA A 146 -29.60 10.22 -4.34
N ALA A 147 -30.92 10.00 -4.25
CA ALA A 147 -31.63 9.03 -5.07
C ALA A 147 -31.63 9.43 -6.56
N LEU A 148 -31.80 10.72 -6.86
CA LEU A 148 -31.88 11.22 -8.23
C LEU A 148 -30.50 11.31 -8.93
N HIS A 149 -29.49 11.82 -8.22
CA HIS A 149 -28.20 12.18 -8.82
C HIS A 149 -27.02 11.36 -8.30
N GLY A 150 -27.27 10.45 -7.35
CA GLY A 150 -26.27 9.58 -6.74
C GLY A 150 -25.36 10.30 -5.74
N ILE A 151 -24.54 9.49 -5.07
CA ILE A 151 -23.53 9.92 -4.09
C ILE A 151 -22.15 9.51 -4.60
N GLU A 152 -21.21 10.45 -4.66
CA GLU A 152 -19.80 10.19 -5.03
C GLU A 152 -19.13 9.34 -3.96
N THR A 153 -18.62 8.17 -4.33
CA THR A 153 -17.87 7.30 -3.43
C THR A 153 -16.46 7.85 -3.18
N PRO A 154 -15.81 7.48 -2.06
CA PRO A 154 -14.39 7.84 -1.83
C PRO A 154 -13.45 7.35 -2.94
N ASP A 155 -13.77 6.20 -3.54
CA ASP A 155 -13.01 5.61 -4.64
C ASP A 155 -13.11 6.47 -5.91
N GLU A 156 -14.33 6.87 -6.30
CA GLU A 156 -14.58 7.75 -7.44
C GLU A 156 -13.91 9.12 -7.25
N LYS A 157 -14.01 9.69 -6.05
CA LYS A 157 -13.33 10.95 -5.70
C LYS A 157 -11.81 10.81 -5.87
N ALA A 158 -11.21 9.74 -5.35
CA ALA A 158 -9.78 9.48 -5.48
C ALA A 158 -9.36 9.28 -6.94
N GLN A 159 -10.18 8.56 -7.72
CA GLN A 159 -9.94 8.34 -9.14
C GLN A 159 -9.97 9.65 -9.93
N ARG A 160 -10.96 10.52 -9.67
CA ARG A 160 -11.06 11.84 -10.30
C ARG A 160 -9.86 12.74 -9.97
N LEU A 161 -9.44 12.76 -8.71
CA LEU A 161 -8.26 13.51 -8.28
C LEU A 161 -7.00 13.02 -9.01
N ALA A 162 -6.83 11.70 -9.13
CA ALA A 162 -5.73 11.12 -9.90
C ALA A 162 -5.74 11.55 -11.37
N LEU A 163 -6.90 11.49 -12.04
CA LEU A 163 -7.03 11.93 -13.43
C LEU A 163 -6.68 13.42 -13.59
N ALA A 164 -7.20 14.28 -12.71
CA ALA A 164 -6.90 15.71 -12.74
C ALA A 164 -5.41 16.00 -12.49
N GLN A 165 -4.76 15.25 -11.60
CA GLN A 165 -3.32 15.38 -11.35
C GLN A 165 -2.48 14.96 -12.55
N ILE A 166 -2.83 13.83 -13.20
CA ILE A 166 -2.17 13.36 -14.42
C ILE A 166 -2.35 14.37 -15.55
N GLU A 167 -3.59 14.81 -15.78
CA GLU A 167 -3.88 15.80 -16.82
C GLU A 167 -3.10 17.09 -16.54
N ARG A 168 -3.18 17.64 -15.34
CA ARG A 168 -2.45 18.87 -14.98
C ARG A 168 -0.95 18.75 -15.21
N ALA A 169 -0.34 17.61 -14.88
CA ALA A 169 1.09 17.40 -15.04
C ALA A 169 1.50 17.30 -16.53
N TYR A 170 0.69 16.62 -17.34
CA TYR A 170 1.09 16.23 -18.69
C TYR A 170 0.27 16.87 -19.81
N ARG A 171 -0.65 17.79 -19.54
CA ARG A 171 -1.46 18.48 -20.56
C ARG A 171 -0.64 19.24 -21.58
N HIS A 172 0.53 19.73 -21.16
CA HIS A 172 1.46 20.48 -22.00
C HIS A 172 2.88 19.90 -21.97
N GLN A 173 3.04 18.68 -21.44
CA GLN A 173 4.32 18.01 -21.31
C GLN A 173 4.26 16.64 -21.94
N ARG A 174 5.41 16.15 -22.39
CA ARG A 174 5.54 14.78 -22.90
C ARG A 174 5.36 13.79 -21.76
N VAL A 175 4.73 12.65 -22.05
CA VAL A 175 4.51 11.60 -21.03
C VAL A 175 5.73 10.68 -21.00
N PRO A 176 6.33 10.43 -19.82
CA PRO A 176 7.46 9.52 -19.72
C PRO A 176 7.05 8.08 -20.00
N VAL A 177 7.76 7.42 -20.92
CA VAL A 177 7.50 6.02 -21.30
C VAL A 177 8.70 5.12 -21.03
N ARG A 178 8.43 3.84 -20.76
CA ARG A 178 9.42 2.77 -20.69
C ARG A 178 9.13 1.76 -21.80
N GLY A 179 9.92 1.83 -22.87
CA GLY A 179 9.64 1.06 -24.08
C GLY A 179 8.37 1.57 -24.76
N ARG A 180 7.34 0.72 -24.88
CA ARG A 180 6.06 1.07 -25.52
C ARG A 180 4.96 1.51 -24.53
N ARG A 181 5.21 1.48 -23.22
CA ARG A 181 4.19 1.74 -22.19
C ARG A 181 4.54 2.94 -21.31
N PRO A 182 3.56 3.63 -20.72
CA PRO A 182 3.79 4.70 -19.76
C PRO A 182 4.66 4.24 -18.58
N HIS A 183 5.64 5.05 -18.18
CA HIS A 183 6.53 4.76 -17.06
C HIS A 183 5.82 5.08 -15.73
N LEU A 184 4.94 4.18 -15.28
CA LEU A 184 4.04 4.43 -14.14
C LEU A 184 4.75 4.89 -12.86
N SER A 185 5.95 4.40 -12.56
CA SER A 185 6.69 4.85 -11.37
C SER A 185 7.17 6.31 -11.47
N ALA A 186 7.50 6.77 -12.67
CA ALA A 186 7.94 8.16 -12.88
C ALA A 186 6.73 9.10 -12.84
N ILE A 187 5.63 8.68 -13.47
CA ILE A 187 4.33 9.36 -13.42
C ILE A 187 3.83 9.45 -11.97
N SER A 188 3.97 8.37 -11.19
CA SER A 188 3.58 8.35 -9.78
C SER A 188 4.37 9.35 -8.96
N LEU A 189 5.70 9.43 -9.19
CA LEU A 189 6.56 10.40 -8.53
C LEU A 189 6.21 11.84 -8.92
N ALA A 190 5.94 12.11 -10.20
CA ALA A 190 5.66 13.45 -10.70
C ALA A 190 4.26 13.97 -10.31
N THR A 191 3.27 13.08 -10.25
CA THR A 191 1.86 13.47 -9.99
C THR A 191 1.42 13.26 -8.54
N GLY A 192 2.19 12.50 -7.75
CA GLY A 192 1.77 12.02 -6.43
C GLY A 192 0.69 10.92 -6.48
N THR A 193 0.30 10.47 -7.68
CA THR A 193 -0.75 9.44 -7.83
C THR A 193 -0.21 8.06 -7.46
N PRO A 194 -0.88 7.29 -6.58
CA PRO A 194 -0.45 5.94 -6.23
C PRO A 194 -0.44 4.98 -7.42
N LEU A 195 0.55 4.10 -7.48
CA LEU A 195 0.68 3.09 -8.56
C LEU A 195 -0.58 2.24 -8.81
N PRO A 196 -1.34 1.76 -7.79
CA PRO A 196 -2.57 1.02 -8.03
C PRO A 196 -3.61 1.84 -8.82
N ARG A 197 -3.67 3.16 -8.60
CA ARG A 197 -4.60 4.06 -9.32
C ARG A 197 -4.17 4.29 -10.74
N LEU A 198 -2.87 4.44 -10.98
CA LEU A 198 -2.35 4.58 -12.35
C LEU A 198 -2.66 3.37 -13.21
N LYS A 199 -2.79 2.18 -12.63
CA LYS A 199 -3.15 0.94 -13.35
C LYS A 199 -4.62 0.82 -13.75
N THR A 200 -5.48 1.73 -13.28
CA THR A 200 -6.91 1.71 -13.66
C THR A 200 -7.08 2.04 -15.14
N LYS A 201 -8.14 1.49 -15.75
CA LYS A 201 -8.43 1.70 -17.18
C LYS A 201 -8.53 3.19 -17.53
N ALA A 202 -9.24 3.97 -16.72
CA ALA A 202 -9.41 5.41 -16.96
C ALA A 202 -8.07 6.17 -16.96
N CYS A 203 -7.17 5.88 -16.01
CA CYS A 203 -5.84 6.51 -15.99
C CYS A 203 -4.98 6.07 -17.19
N GLN A 204 -5.04 4.80 -17.58
CA GLN A 204 -4.30 4.30 -18.76
C GLN A 204 -4.81 4.96 -20.04
N THR A 205 -6.13 5.05 -20.24
CA THR A 205 -6.72 5.74 -21.40
C THR A 205 -6.29 7.21 -21.45
N LEU A 206 -6.38 7.94 -20.33
CA LEU A 206 -5.92 9.33 -20.29
C LEU A 206 -4.43 9.46 -20.63
N LEU A 207 -3.58 8.56 -20.12
CA LEU A 207 -2.15 8.57 -20.44
C LEU A 207 -1.88 8.28 -21.92
N GLU A 208 -2.65 7.37 -22.54
CA GLU A 208 -2.56 7.08 -23.98
C GLU A 208 -3.00 8.29 -24.80
N ASP A 209 -4.10 8.96 -24.42
CA ASP A 209 -4.57 10.19 -25.07
C ASP A 209 -3.55 11.31 -24.97
N LEU A 210 -2.94 11.50 -23.80
CA LEU A 210 -1.89 12.49 -23.57
C LEU A 210 -0.60 12.15 -24.34
N ILE A 211 -0.26 10.87 -24.49
CA ILE A 211 0.84 10.42 -25.34
C ILE A 211 0.54 10.76 -26.81
N ALA A 212 -0.68 10.53 -27.27
CA ALA A 212 -1.08 10.87 -28.63
C ALA A 212 -1.05 12.38 -28.89
N LEU A 213 -1.46 13.17 -27.89
CA LEU A 213 -1.52 14.64 -27.97
C LEU A 213 -0.14 15.30 -27.89
N ASN A 214 0.66 14.94 -26.88
CA ASN A 214 1.88 15.66 -26.53
C ASN A 214 3.17 14.90 -26.89
N GLY A 215 3.04 13.64 -27.30
CA GLY A 215 4.16 12.76 -27.58
C GLY A 215 4.75 12.11 -26.33
N VAL A 216 5.85 11.38 -26.54
CA VAL A 216 6.53 10.61 -25.49
C VAL A 216 7.83 11.25 -25.08
N GLU A 217 8.11 11.22 -23.78
CA GLU A 217 9.43 11.43 -23.22
C GLU A 217 10.05 10.05 -23.01
N ARG A 218 11.13 9.77 -23.73
CA ARG A 218 11.95 8.59 -23.45
C ARG A 218 13.09 9.11 -22.59
N PRO A 219 13.12 8.82 -21.27
CA PRO A 219 14.25 9.22 -20.47
C PRO A 219 15.50 8.63 -21.13
N GLU A 220 16.39 9.51 -21.55
CA GLU A 220 17.63 9.12 -22.20
C GLU A 220 18.37 8.21 -21.22
N VAL A 221 18.74 7.03 -21.70
CA VAL A 221 19.54 6.15 -20.87
C VAL A 221 20.98 6.55 -21.11
N ASP A 222 21.51 7.29 -20.14
CA ASP A 222 22.93 7.55 -20.03
C ASP A 222 23.65 6.24 -19.75
N TYR A 223 24.20 5.64 -20.80
CA TYR A 223 24.89 4.36 -20.73
C TYR A 223 26.19 4.48 -19.92
N ASP A 224 26.84 5.64 -19.96
CA ASP A 224 28.10 5.89 -19.25
C ASP A 224 27.82 5.99 -17.75
N ALA A 225 26.77 6.71 -17.35
CA ALA A 225 26.35 6.75 -15.95
C ALA A 225 25.96 5.37 -15.39
N GLU A 226 25.39 4.48 -16.21
CA GLU A 226 25.12 3.09 -15.79
C GLU A 226 26.41 2.30 -15.54
N LEU A 227 27.40 2.47 -16.42
CA LEU A 227 28.71 1.84 -16.29
C LEU A 227 29.47 2.39 -15.09
N ASP A 228 29.42 3.70 -14.85
CA ASP A 228 30.02 4.37 -13.70
C ASP A 228 29.41 3.88 -12.39
N CYS A 229 28.08 3.73 -12.32
CA CYS A 229 27.39 3.15 -11.17
C CYS A 229 27.89 1.72 -10.86
N LEU A 230 28.02 0.88 -11.90
CA LEU A 230 28.51 -0.49 -11.75
C LEU A 230 30.00 -0.53 -11.36
N ALA A 231 30.82 0.35 -11.93
CA ALA A 231 32.24 0.48 -11.62
C ALA A 231 32.47 0.94 -10.18
N ALA A 232 31.73 1.96 -9.72
CA ALA A 232 31.77 2.46 -8.34
C ALA A 232 31.36 1.39 -7.33
N TYR A 233 30.33 0.60 -7.66
CA TYR A 233 29.93 -0.55 -6.85
C TYR A 233 31.04 -1.62 -6.80
N GLY A 234 31.64 -1.94 -7.95
CA GLY A 234 32.78 -2.84 -8.03
C GLY A 234 33.98 -2.38 -7.19
N ALA A 235 34.31 -1.08 -7.24
CA ALA A 235 35.38 -0.48 -6.44
C ALA A 235 35.07 -0.56 -4.94
N THR A 236 33.82 -0.34 -4.55
CA THR A 236 33.37 -0.46 -3.15
C THR A 236 33.55 -1.89 -2.63
N LEU A 237 33.16 -2.89 -3.42
CA LEU A 237 33.37 -4.30 -3.05
C LEU A 237 34.85 -4.64 -2.97
N GLN A 238 35.65 -4.19 -3.93
CA GLN A 238 37.09 -4.44 -3.94
C GLN A 238 37.78 -3.82 -2.72
N ALA A 239 37.43 -2.58 -2.35
CA ALA A 239 37.94 -1.91 -1.15
C ALA A 239 37.55 -2.65 0.14
N ALA A 240 36.37 -3.28 0.18
CA ALA A 240 35.91 -4.09 1.30
C ALA A 240 36.44 -5.53 1.30
N GLY A 241 37.22 -5.94 0.28
CA GLY A 241 37.62 -7.35 0.10
C GLY A 241 36.45 -8.29 -0.20
N ALA A 242 35.29 -7.74 -0.59
CA ALA A 242 34.07 -8.48 -0.87
C ALA A 242 33.98 -8.89 -2.35
N ARG A 243 33.14 -9.90 -2.63
CA ARG A 243 32.87 -10.41 -3.98
C ARG A 243 31.49 -9.99 -4.47
N LEU A 244 31.19 -10.19 -5.75
CA LEU A 244 29.83 -9.96 -6.25
C LEU A 244 28.83 -10.92 -5.60
N PRO A 245 27.63 -10.46 -5.23
CA PRO A 245 26.64 -11.30 -4.61
C PRO A 245 26.23 -12.44 -5.53
N ALA A 246 26.24 -13.67 -5.03
CA ALA A 246 25.86 -14.84 -5.83
C ALA A 246 24.36 -14.86 -6.10
N LYS A 247 23.97 -15.36 -7.28
CA LYS A 247 22.59 -15.78 -7.49
C LYS A 247 22.33 -17.04 -6.66
N PRO A 248 21.28 -17.07 -5.82
CA PRO A 248 20.88 -18.31 -5.18
C PRO A 248 20.60 -19.38 -6.24
N GLY A 249 21.37 -20.47 -6.21
CA GLY A 249 21.09 -21.72 -6.92
C GLY A 249 21.53 -21.75 -8.36
N ARG A 250 22.32 -20.76 -8.78
CA ARG A 250 22.99 -20.77 -10.09
C ARG A 250 24.39 -20.22 -9.93
N SER A 251 25.27 -20.66 -10.83
CA SER A 251 26.55 -20.00 -11.02
C SER A 251 26.32 -18.58 -11.55
N GLY A 252 27.07 -17.62 -10.99
CA GLY A 252 27.12 -16.25 -11.48
C GLY A 252 26.47 -15.19 -10.57
N PRO A 253 26.67 -13.91 -10.93
CA PRO A 253 26.25 -12.78 -10.11
C PRO A 253 24.72 -12.63 -10.05
N SER A 254 24.22 -12.21 -8.90
CA SER A 254 22.81 -11.88 -8.69
C SER A 254 22.49 -10.50 -9.25
N VAL A 255 22.06 -10.48 -10.52
CA VAL A 255 21.61 -9.25 -11.21
C VAL A 255 20.60 -8.49 -10.36
N THR A 256 19.64 -9.16 -9.72
CA THR A 256 18.62 -8.48 -8.89
C THR A 256 19.22 -7.76 -7.69
N ARG A 257 20.18 -8.39 -6.98
CA ARG A 257 20.83 -7.78 -5.81
C ARG A 257 21.73 -6.61 -6.24
N ILE A 258 22.49 -6.80 -7.31
CA ILE A 258 23.40 -5.76 -7.85
C ILE A 258 22.60 -4.57 -8.35
N ALA A 259 21.58 -4.81 -9.18
CA ALA A 259 20.71 -3.78 -9.73
C ALA A 259 20.08 -2.93 -8.61
N LYS A 260 19.58 -3.57 -7.54
CA LYS A 260 19.07 -2.88 -6.36
C LYS A 260 20.15 -2.05 -5.65
N ALA A 261 21.36 -2.57 -5.50
CA ALA A 261 22.46 -1.88 -4.83
C ALA A 261 22.91 -0.62 -5.58
N ILE A 262 22.91 -0.65 -6.91
CA ILE A 262 23.36 0.46 -7.76
C ILE A 262 22.21 1.37 -8.24
N GLY A 263 20.98 1.14 -7.78
CA GLY A 263 19.82 1.96 -8.16
C GLY A 263 19.33 1.78 -9.60
N ILE A 264 19.75 0.71 -10.30
CA ILE A 264 19.34 0.41 -11.67
C ILE A 264 18.29 -0.72 -11.65
N THR A 265 17.34 -0.70 -12.57
CA THR A 265 16.36 -1.81 -12.70
C THR A 265 16.99 -3.05 -13.35
N SER A 266 16.76 -4.24 -12.77
CA SER A 266 17.39 -5.51 -13.19
C SER A 266 17.27 -5.84 -14.68
N HIS A 267 16.16 -5.50 -15.34
CA HIS A 267 15.99 -5.73 -16.77
C HIS A 267 17.02 -5.00 -17.66
N ARG A 268 17.69 -3.94 -17.17
CA ARG A 268 18.69 -3.19 -17.95
C ARG A 268 19.97 -4.00 -18.15
N PHE A 269 20.24 -4.97 -17.28
CA PHE A 269 21.32 -5.94 -17.45
C PHE A 269 21.06 -6.98 -18.55
N ALA A 270 19.93 -6.91 -19.26
CA ALA A 270 19.78 -7.63 -20.53
C ALA A 270 20.47 -6.90 -21.70
N ARG A 271 20.93 -5.66 -21.50
CA ARG A 271 21.61 -4.87 -22.53
C ARG A 271 23.08 -5.28 -22.65
N PRO A 272 23.66 -5.30 -23.86
CA PRO A 272 25.02 -5.79 -24.08
C PRO A 272 26.09 -5.09 -23.23
N HIS A 273 26.06 -3.75 -23.11
CA HIS A 273 27.10 -2.99 -22.40
C HIS A 273 27.16 -3.35 -20.91
N LEU A 274 26.02 -3.37 -20.22
CA LEU A 274 25.92 -3.77 -18.81
C LEU A 274 26.19 -5.27 -18.61
N THR A 275 25.81 -6.11 -19.57
CA THR A 275 26.07 -7.56 -19.48
C THR A 275 27.56 -7.84 -19.55
N THR A 276 28.25 -7.24 -20.52
CA THR A 276 29.71 -7.35 -20.70
C THR A 276 30.44 -6.78 -19.49
N ALA A 277 30.09 -5.56 -19.06
CA ALA A 277 30.72 -4.93 -17.90
C ALA A 277 30.51 -5.73 -16.60
N LEU A 278 29.33 -6.31 -16.38
CA LEU A 278 29.07 -7.17 -15.23
C LEU A 278 29.92 -8.45 -15.27
N ASN A 279 30.06 -9.07 -16.45
CA ASN A 279 30.88 -10.27 -16.61
C ASN A 279 32.36 -9.96 -16.41
N ASP A 280 32.85 -8.82 -16.90
CA ASP A 280 34.22 -8.34 -16.69
C ASP A 280 34.49 -8.08 -15.20
N LEU A 281 33.55 -7.42 -14.52
CA LEU A 281 33.64 -7.21 -13.08
C LEU A 281 33.64 -8.55 -12.34
N ALA A 282 32.77 -9.49 -12.72
CA ALA A 282 32.74 -10.83 -12.11
C ALA A 282 34.04 -11.60 -12.31
N ARG A 283 34.72 -11.45 -13.45
CA ARG A 283 36.06 -12.02 -13.67
C ARG A 283 37.13 -11.34 -12.80
N LYS A 284 37.02 -10.02 -12.59
CA LYS A 284 37.99 -9.22 -11.85
C LYS A 284 37.95 -9.44 -10.33
N ILE A 285 36.76 -9.34 -9.72
CA ILE A 285 36.61 -9.42 -8.26
C ILE A 285 36.03 -10.76 -7.77
N GLY A 286 35.62 -11.63 -8.69
CA GLY A 286 34.98 -12.90 -8.38
C GLY A 286 33.51 -12.74 -7.96
N VAL A 287 32.82 -13.88 -7.92
CA VAL A 287 31.46 -14.00 -7.39
C VAL A 287 31.54 -14.75 -6.06
N GLU A 288 30.71 -14.36 -5.10
CA GLU A 288 30.48 -15.14 -3.88
C GLU A 288 30.20 -16.60 -4.26
N VAL A 289 30.81 -17.53 -3.55
CA VAL A 289 30.47 -18.95 -3.67
C VAL A 289 29.31 -19.19 -2.72
N GLY A 290 28.09 -19.11 -3.26
CA GLY A 290 26.91 -19.56 -2.52
C GLY A 290 26.88 -21.09 -2.43
N PRO A 291 26.17 -21.66 -1.44
CA PRO A 291 26.02 -23.10 -1.36
C PRO A 291 25.39 -23.64 -2.64
N THR A 292 26.02 -24.69 -3.19
CA THR A 292 25.54 -25.35 -4.40
C THR A 292 24.19 -26.02 -4.16
N ILE A 293 23.46 -26.36 -5.22
CA ILE A 293 22.20 -27.11 -5.06
C ILE A 293 22.43 -28.47 -4.40
N ILE A 294 23.59 -29.08 -4.64
CA ILE A 294 23.98 -30.37 -4.07
C ILE A 294 24.25 -30.19 -2.57
N GLU A 295 25.04 -29.20 -2.18
CA GLU A 295 25.31 -28.88 -0.76
C GLU A 295 24.03 -28.54 0.00
N ASP A 296 23.15 -27.73 -0.61
CA ASP A 296 21.84 -27.44 -0.04
C ASP A 296 21.00 -28.71 0.11
N ALA A 297 21.01 -29.63 -0.86
CA ALA A 297 20.26 -30.87 -0.80
C ALA A 297 20.79 -31.80 0.30
N THR A 298 22.11 -31.94 0.43
CA THR A 298 22.74 -32.72 1.50
C THR A 298 22.42 -32.13 2.87
N ARG A 299 22.56 -30.81 3.04
CA ARG A 299 22.19 -30.12 4.28
C ARG A 299 20.72 -30.27 4.61
N PHE A 300 19.85 -30.20 3.60
CA PHE A 300 18.41 -30.35 3.76
C PHE A 300 18.03 -31.78 4.19
N ALA A 301 18.63 -32.80 3.58
CA ALA A 301 18.41 -34.19 3.95
C ALA A 301 18.80 -34.45 5.41
N ALA A 302 19.99 -33.99 5.83
CA ALA A 302 20.45 -34.10 7.22
C ALA A 302 19.54 -33.36 8.21
N PHE A 303 19.06 -32.17 7.83
CA PHE A 303 18.07 -31.43 8.62
C PHE A 303 16.77 -32.24 8.79
N VAL A 304 16.26 -32.85 7.73
CA VAL A 304 15.06 -33.68 7.78
C VAL A 304 15.28 -34.93 8.64
N ASP A 305 16.41 -35.62 8.49
CA ASP A 305 16.75 -36.80 9.29
C ASP A 305 16.74 -36.47 10.79
N ALA A 306 17.33 -35.34 11.17
CA ALA A 306 17.33 -34.88 12.57
C ALA A 306 15.91 -34.62 13.11
N ARG A 307 15.00 -34.07 12.29
CA ARG A 307 13.61 -33.78 12.70
C ARG A 307 12.75 -35.03 12.79
N ILE A 308 12.98 -35.99 11.91
CA ILE A 308 12.35 -37.31 11.99
C ILE A 308 12.81 -38.02 13.28
N ALA A 309 14.12 -38.02 13.55
CA ALA A 309 14.67 -38.63 14.76
C ALA A 309 14.16 -37.98 16.05
N SER A 310 13.89 -36.68 16.04
CA SER A 310 13.35 -35.95 17.19
C SER A 310 11.81 -35.97 17.28
N GLY A 311 11.11 -36.66 16.37
CA GLY A 311 9.65 -36.70 16.34
C GLY A 311 8.98 -35.35 16.05
N GLU A 312 9.73 -34.36 15.54
CA GLU A 312 9.18 -33.03 15.33
C GLU A 312 8.21 -33.00 14.14
N PRO A 313 7.06 -32.32 14.26
CA PRO A 313 6.12 -32.18 13.15
C PRO A 313 6.68 -31.24 12.07
N VAL A 314 6.31 -31.53 10.82
CA VAL A 314 6.51 -30.59 9.71
C VAL A 314 5.70 -29.31 9.99
N PRO A 315 6.28 -28.10 9.81
CA PRO A 315 5.54 -26.84 9.92
C PRO A 315 4.30 -26.86 9.04
N THR A 316 3.22 -26.25 9.52
CA THR A 316 1.86 -26.25 8.92
C THR A 316 1.89 -26.38 7.39
N TRP A 317 1.55 -27.58 6.91
CA TRP A 317 1.65 -27.93 5.49
C TRP A 317 0.52 -27.26 4.68
N ARG A 318 0.73 -26.00 4.30
CA ARG A 318 -0.16 -25.24 3.40
C ARG A 318 0.59 -24.80 2.14
N GLY A 319 1.05 -25.76 1.35
CA GLY A 319 1.73 -25.51 0.06
C GLY A 319 2.87 -24.50 0.19
N ALA A 320 2.75 -23.35 -0.49
CA ALA A 320 3.74 -22.28 -0.48
C ALA A 320 4.08 -21.74 0.92
N ILE A 321 3.14 -21.75 1.87
CA ILE A 321 3.38 -21.30 3.26
C ILE A 321 4.29 -22.29 3.99
N GLY A 322 4.08 -23.60 3.78
CA GLY A 322 4.91 -24.66 4.36
C GLY A 322 6.36 -24.55 3.89
N TYR A 323 6.57 -24.39 2.57
CA TYR A 323 7.92 -24.20 2.03
C TYR A 323 8.63 -22.95 2.56
N ARG A 324 7.90 -21.85 2.83
CA ARG A 324 8.49 -20.65 3.44
C ARG A 324 8.89 -20.86 4.89
N ALA A 325 8.09 -21.58 5.67
CA ALA A 325 8.44 -21.91 7.05
C ALA A 325 9.68 -22.81 7.10
N ILE A 326 9.72 -23.87 6.28
CA ILE A 326 10.88 -24.76 6.17
C ILE A 326 12.12 -23.99 5.67
N ALA A 327 11.95 -23.07 4.71
CA ALA A 327 13.02 -22.22 4.23
C ALA A 327 13.63 -21.34 5.33
N ALA A 328 12.79 -20.76 6.19
CA ALA A 328 13.26 -19.97 7.33
C ALA A 328 14.06 -20.81 8.34
N MET A 329 13.67 -22.08 8.55
CA MET A 329 14.39 -22.99 9.46
C MET A 329 15.73 -23.48 8.90
N THR A 330 15.81 -23.69 7.59
CA THR A 330 16.98 -24.30 6.94
C THR A 330 17.95 -23.27 6.37
N GLY A 331 17.53 -22.02 6.22
CA GLY A 331 18.28 -21.00 5.48
C GLY A 331 18.34 -21.28 3.97
N ILE A 332 17.55 -22.22 3.45
CA ILE A 332 17.46 -22.56 2.03
C ILE A 332 16.23 -21.88 1.45
N GLU A 333 16.37 -21.24 0.30
CA GLU A 333 15.25 -20.53 -0.34
C GLU A 333 14.06 -21.46 -0.65
N ALA A 334 12.85 -21.06 -0.28
CA ALA A 334 11.63 -21.87 -0.42
C ALA A 334 11.42 -22.38 -1.85
N GLN A 335 11.73 -21.57 -2.85
CA GLN A 335 11.59 -21.94 -4.26
C GLN A 335 12.54 -23.08 -4.65
N ARG A 336 13.70 -23.19 -4.01
CA ARG A 336 14.63 -24.31 -4.27
C ARG A 336 14.12 -25.61 -3.71
N ILE A 337 13.64 -25.60 -2.46
CA ILE A 337 13.01 -26.77 -1.84
C ILE A 337 11.83 -27.23 -2.68
N PHE A 338 11.02 -26.27 -3.15
CA PHE A 338 9.89 -26.53 -4.04
C PHE A 338 10.30 -27.08 -5.40
N ASN A 339 11.40 -26.63 -6.00
CA ASN A 339 11.79 -27.05 -7.35
C ASN A 339 12.72 -28.27 -7.39
N HIS A 340 13.28 -28.71 -6.25
CA HIS A 340 14.25 -29.81 -6.20
C HIS A 340 13.60 -31.14 -5.81
N PRO A 341 13.56 -32.16 -6.71
CA PRO A 341 12.86 -33.42 -6.45
C PRO A 341 13.37 -34.17 -5.22
N GLY A 342 14.67 -34.10 -4.93
CA GLY A 342 15.26 -34.73 -3.74
C GLY A 342 14.74 -34.11 -2.44
N MET A 343 14.73 -32.77 -2.35
CA MET A 343 14.26 -32.09 -1.14
C MET A 343 12.76 -32.28 -0.94
N GLN A 344 11.97 -32.29 -2.03
CA GLN A 344 10.56 -32.62 -1.94
C GLN A 344 10.32 -34.04 -1.41
N ARG A 345 11.16 -35.01 -1.82
CA ARG A 345 11.09 -36.39 -1.30
C ARG A 345 11.38 -36.42 0.19
N ASP A 346 12.38 -35.66 0.65
CA ASP A 346 12.71 -35.58 2.07
C ASP A 346 11.58 -34.96 2.89
N VAL A 347 10.93 -33.89 2.37
CA VAL A 347 9.74 -33.32 3.02
C VAL A 347 8.60 -34.34 3.11
N LYS A 348 8.35 -35.12 2.05
CA LYS A 348 7.34 -36.19 2.07
C LYS A 348 7.67 -37.28 3.08
N ARG A 349 8.95 -37.65 3.18
CA ARG A 349 9.45 -38.61 4.18
C ARG A 349 9.22 -38.10 5.61
N TRP A 350 9.47 -36.82 5.85
CA TRP A 350 9.21 -36.18 7.14
C TRP A 350 7.71 -36.18 7.49
N LEU A 351 6.84 -35.83 6.53
CA LEU A 351 5.39 -35.89 6.69
C LEU A 351 4.89 -37.31 7.00
N ALA A 352 5.43 -38.31 6.31
CA ALA A 352 5.05 -39.71 6.50
C ALA A 352 5.42 -40.23 7.90
N ALA A 353 6.64 -39.95 8.36
CA ALA A 353 7.10 -40.37 9.69
C ALA A 353 6.21 -39.82 10.81
N HIS A 354 5.88 -38.52 10.75
CA HIS A 354 5.02 -37.90 11.78
C HIS A 354 3.56 -38.39 11.76
N ASN A 355 3.06 -38.89 10.63
CA ASN A 355 1.71 -39.43 10.54
C ASN A 355 1.61 -40.87 11.06
N GLN A 356 2.70 -41.65 11.00
CA GLN A 356 2.75 -43.01 11.53
C GLN A 356 2.67 -43.00 13.08
N ASP A 357 3.33 -42.03 13.73
CA ASP A 357 3.31 -41.87 15.19
C ASP A 357 1.93 -41.48 15.76
N LYS A 358 0.96 -41.08 14.93
CA LYS A 358 -0.41 -40.75 15.37
C LYS A 358 -1.40 -41.91 15.26
N THR A 359 -1.00 -43.00 14.62
CA THR A 359 -1.84 -44.19 14.39
C THR A 359 -1.52 -45.37 15.32
N THR A 360 -0.43 -45.26 16.08
CA THR A 360 -0.09 -46.08 17.25
C THR A 360 -0.36 -45.29 18.51
#